data_AF-A0AAD0ZNA9-F1
#
_entry.id   AF-A0AAD0ZNA9-F1
#
_cell.length_a   1.000
_cell.length_b   1.000
_cell.length_c   1.000
_cell.angle_alpha   90.00
_cell.angle_beta   90.00
_cell.angle_gamma   90.00
#
_symmetry.space_group_name_H-M   'P 1'
#
loop_
_entity.id
_entity.type
_entity.pdbx_description
1 polymer ?
#
loop_
_entity_poly.entity_id
_entity_poly.type
_entity_poly.pdbx_seq_one_letter_code
_entity_poly.pdbx_strand_id
1 'polypeptide(L)' 'MLPFMDHATEPDDLDLPGWRLHPLKGERREYWSLTVSGNWRVIFRFTGSDIELVDYLDYH' A
#
# COMPACT_ATOMS: atom_id res chain seq x y z
N MET A 1 -8.80 4.93 -5.05
CA MET A 1 -7.84 4.17 -4.24
C MET A 1 -8.52 3.46 -3.10
N LEU A 2 -9.18 4.15 -2.16
CA LEU A 2 -9.86 3.51 -1.02
C LEU A 2 -10.82 2.35 -1.40
N PRO A 3 -11.71 2.48 -2.43
CA PRO A 3 -12.59 1.37 -2.80
C PRO A 3 -11.86 0.14 -3.36
N PHE A 4 -10.65 0.32 -3.91
CA PHE A 4 -9.84 -0.80 -4.40
C PHE A 4 -9.13 -1.52 -3.25
N MET A 5 -8.75 -0.79 -2.21
CA MET A 5 -8.15 -1.38 -1.01
C MET A 5 -9.19 -2.18 -0.21
N ASP A 6 -10.44 -1.72 -0.15
CA ASP A 6 -11.53 -2.44 0.54
C ASP A 6 -11.87 -3.81 -0.09
N HIS A 7 -11.45 -4.04 -1.34
CA HIS A 7 -11.68 -5.30 -2.06
C HIS A 7 -10.42 -6.14 -2.24
N ALA A 8 -9.24 -5.59 -1.95
CA ALA A 8 -7.98 -6.28 -2.13
C ALA A 8 -7.76 -7.29 -1.00
N THR A 9 -7.45 -8.53 -1.38
CA THR A 9 -7.17 -9.64 -0.46
C THR A 9 -5.70 -10.02 -0.45
N GLU A 10 -4.96 -9.61 -1.47
CA GLU A 10 -3.52 -9.79 -1.58
C GLU A 10 -2.84 -8.58 -2.24
N PRO A 11 -1.51 -8.40 -2.06
CA PRO A 11 -0.79 -7.26 -2.63
C PRO A 11 -0.95 -7.14 -4.14
N ASP A 12 -0.99 -8.25 -4.85
CA ASP A 12 -1.06 -8.30 -6.31
C ASP A 12 -2.36 -7.67 -6.85
N ASP A 13 -3.45 -7.65 -6.08
CA ASP A 13 -4.70 -6.94 -6.40
C ASP A 13 -4.48 -5.42 -6.54
N LEU A 14 -3.42 -4.89 -5.93
CA LEU A 14 -3.06 -3.47 -5.88
C LEU A 14 -1.86 -3.14 -6.77
N ASP A 15 -1.27 -4.10 -7.50
CA ASP A 15 -0.19 -3.87 -8.47
C ASP A 15 -0.71 -3.27 -9.79
N LEU A 16 -1.45 -2.17 -9.66
CA LEU A 16 -2.04 -1.46 -10.79
C LEU A 16 -0.99 -0.54 -11.45
N PRO A 17 -1.02 -0.40 -12.79
CA PRO A 17 -0.14 0.51 -13.51
C PRO A 17 -0.19 1.93 -12.93
N GLY A 18 0.98 2.45 -12.55
CA GLY A 18 1.13 3.80 -11.98
C GLY A 18 1.12 3.87 -10.47
N TRP A 19 0.66 2.84 -9.76
CA TRP A 19 0.65 2.81 -8.30
C TRP A 19 2.00 2.39 -7.70
N ARG A 20 2.89 1.80 -8.50
CA ARG A 20 4.27 1.47 -8.11
C ARG A 20 4.32 0.73 -6.76
N LEU A 21 3.50 -0.30 -6.63
CA LEU A 21 3.46 -1.13 -5.44
C LEU A 21 4.84 -1.75 -5.19
N HIS A 22 5.31 -1.68 -3.96
CA HIS A 22 6.53 -2.38 -3.55
C HIS A 22 6.54 -2.71 -2.06
N PRO A 23 7.12 -3.85 -1.68
CA PRO A 23 7.33 -4.17 -0.28
C PRO A 23 8.43 -3.27 0.31
N LEU A 24 8.26 -2.88 1.57
CA LEU A 24 9.29 -2.17 2.32
C LEU A 24 10.38 -3.16 2.79
N LYS A 25 11.55 -2.62 3.16
CA LYS A 25 12.73 -3.41 3.54
C LYS A 25 13.03 -3.28 5.03
N GLY A 26 13.91 -4.14 5.54
CA GLY A 26 14.36 -4.12 6.94
C GLY A 26 13.32 -4.65 7.91
N GLU A 27 13.06 -3.90 8.98
CA GLU A 27 12.04 -4.24 9.99
C GLU A 27 10.60 -4.11 9.45
N ARG A 28 10.41 -3.47 8.30
CA ARG A 28 9.10 -3.25 7.68
C ARG A 28 8.79 -4.18 6.51
N ARG A 29 9.38 -5.38 6.46
CA ARG A 29 9.17 -6.33 5.34
C ARG A 29 7.72 -6.81 5.18
N GLU A 30 6.92 -6.73 6.23
CA GLU A 30 5.48 -7.04 6.22
C GLU A 30 4.62 -5.88 5.67
N TYR A 31 5.21 -4.72 5.41
CA TYR A 31 4.52 -3.52 4.95
C TYR A 31 4.76 -3.29 3.46
N TRP A 32 3.78 -2.69 2.83
CA TRP A 32 3.72 -2.34 1.42
C TRP A 32 3.55 -0.84 1.27
N SER A 33 4.05 -0.31 0.15
CA SER A 33 3.97 1.11 -0.18
C SER A 33 3.36 1.29 -1.57
N LEU A 34 2.34 2.16 -1.65
CA LEU A 34 1.66 2.56 -2.88
C LEU A 34 1.87 4.05 -3.15
N THR A 35 2.04 4.40 -4.41
CA THR A 35 2.06 5.77 -4.93
C THR A 35 0.66 6.15 -5.38
N VAL A 36 0.05 7.17 -4.75
CA VAL A 36 -1.30 7.62 -5.13
C VAL A 36 -1.24 8.63 -6.25
N SER A 37 -0.48 9.72 -6.04
CA SER A 37 -0.32 10.83 -6.98
C SER A 37 0.79 11.74 -6.48
N GLY A 38 1.64 12.25 -7.37
CA GLY A 38 2.77 13.11 -6.99
C GLY A 38 3.65 12.45 -5.93
N ASN A 39 3.79 13.11 -4.78
CA ASN A 39 4.60 12.65 -3.64
C ASN A 39 3.81 11.82 -2.61
N TRP A 40 2.51 11.60 -2.81
CA TRP A 40 1.68 10.89 -1.85
C TRP A 40 1.97 9.40 -1.85
N ARG A 41 2.27 8.87 -0.65
CA ARG A 41 2.57 7.47 -0.38
C ARG A 41 1.60 6.92 0.66
N VAL A 42 1.04 5.75 0.38
CA VAL A 42 0.23 4.97 1.33
C VAL A 42 1.06 3.80 1.81
N ILE A 43 1.21 3.66 3.13
CA ILE A 43 1.84 2.48 3.74
C ILE A 43 0.77 1.67 4.44
N PHE A 44 0.74 0.37 4.13
CA PHE A 44 -0.23 -0.56 4.68
C PHE A 44 0.41 -1.94 4.85
N ARG A 45 -0.29 -2.84 5.54
CA ARG A 45 0.06 -4.26 5.60
C ARG A 45 -1.19 -5.11 5.47
N PHE A 46 -1.01 -6.35 5.06
CA PHE A 46 -2.08 -7.34 5.12
C PHE A 46 -2.06 -8.05 6.46
N THR A 47 -3.22 -8.09 7.12
CA THR A 47 -3.47 -8.85 8.33
C THR A 47 -4.52 -9.91 8.00
N GLY A 48 -4.06 -11.08 7.52
CA GLY A 48 -4.95 -12.08 6.94
C GLY A 48 -5.41 -11.64 5.54
N SER A 49 -6.73 -11.51 5.35
CA SER A 49 -7.34 -10.99 4.11
C SER A 49 -7.67 -9.51 4.16
N ASP A 50 -7.42 -8.84 5.30
CA ASP A 50 -7.76 -7.44 5.49
C ASP A 50 -6.53 -6.54 5.37
N ILE A 51 -6.75 -5.30 4.95
CA ILE A 51 -5.73 -4.27 4.87
C ILE A 51 -5.75 -3.42 6.14
N GLU A 52 -4.62 -3.36 6.82
CA GLU A 52 -4.39 -2.39 7.89
C GLU A 52 -3.62 -1.20 7.32
N LEU A 53 -4.26 -0.04 7.30
CA LEU A 53 -3.63 1.22 6.92
C LEU A 53 -2.76 1.72 8.07
N VAL A 54 -1.46 1.84 7.81
CA VAL A 54 -0.47 2.17 8.83
C VAL A 54 -0.11 3.64 8.78
N ASP A 55 0.02 4.20 7.58
CA ASP A 55 0.40 5.60 7.42
C ASP A 55 -0.04 6.19 6.08
N TYR A 56 -0.24 7.51 6.08
CA TYR A 56 -0.51 8.34 4.90
C TYR A 56 0.56 9.44 4.86
N LEU A 57 1.65 9.17 4.16
CA LEU A 57 2.80 10.07 4.10
C LEU A 57 2.64 11.05 2.94
N ASP A 58 2.44 12.33 3.28
CA ASP A 58 2.77 13.43 2.38
C ASP A 58 4.27 13.68 2.47
N TYR A 59 5.02 13.30 1.43
CA TYR A 59 6.40 13.74 1.30
C TYR A 59 6.39 15.18 0.78
N HIS A 60 6.40 16.14 1.70
CA HIS A 60 6.73 17.54 1.43
C HIS A 60 7.98 17.96 2.22
#